data_AF-A0A174DAD5-F1
#
_entry.id   AF-A0A174DAD5-F1
#
_cell.length_a   1.000
_cell.length_b   1.000
_cell.length_c   1.000
_cell.angle_alpha   90.00
_cell.angle_beta   90.00
_cell.angle_gamma   90.00
#
_symmetry.space_group_name_H-M   'P 1'
#
loop_
_entity.id
_entity.type
_entity.pdbx_description
1 polymer ?
#
loop_
_entity_poly.entity_id
_entity_poly.type
_entity_poly.pdbx_seq_one_letter_code
_entity_poly.pdbx_strand_id
1 'polypeptide(L)'
;MDDVEEIISKISEDSPYKRRPAQKRTWMTVPEMGKLLGLKKTDRYWLVHKNVFESKEIAGKIRINIASFEKWYANQIKYHKVTGEEPGKELKCWSYSVKEVADLLGVDDYLVYELLKKNQMEAVIVDYWKRIPKESFQNWYKNQSRYRTKEDREKDALLEDATITMPEMAQLLGTTRSAVYTILDNPKYSHFFEFIVIAEKKRITKESFQKFLEGQDRYKLDPSNDYEELAQEQNIVLANFRRKKLSQTGIRGSNGNIKYLTFDEASYLAKVSRSMINKWADKGKFTVIKVGSRVRIRRDEFEDWMEQRDLERSMQ
;
A
#
# COMPACT_ATOMS: atom_id res chain seq x y z
N MET A 1 -32.75 32.92 40.03
CA MET A 1 -31.83 33.01 38.87
C MET A 1 -32.61 33.27 37.59
N ASP A 2 -33.81 32.68 37.45
CA ASP A 2 -34.73 32.91 36.32
C ASP A 2 -35.21 34.37 36.15
N ASP A 3 -35.38 35.13 37.25
CA ASP A 3 -35.83 36.53 37.16
C ASP A 3 -34.83 37.45 36.43
N VAL A 4 -33.53 37.15 36.49
CA VAL A 4 -32.48 37.99 35.89
C VAL A 4 -32.45 37.79 34.37
N GLU A 5 -32.63 36.56 33.90
CA GLU A 5 -32.74 36.27 32.46
C GLU A 5 -34.00 36.88 31.85
N GLU A 6 -35.12 36.86 32.58
CA GLU A 6 -36.36 37.47 32.13
C GLU A 6 -36.26 39.00 32.05
N ILE A 7 -35.58 39.62 33.03
CA ILE A 7 -35.28 41.07 33.02
C ILE A 7 -34.33 41.42 31.86
N ILE A 8 -33.29 40.62 31.60
CA ILE A 8 -32.37 40.83 30.47
C ILE A 8 -33.11 40.72 29.13
N SER A 9 -34.07 39.79 29.00
CA SER A 9 -34.89 39.61 27.80
C SER A 9 -35.79 40.82 27.56
N LYS A 10 -36.50 41.30 28.59
CA LYS A 10 -37.36 42.49 28.50
C LYS A 10 -36.58 43.77 28.17
N ILE A 11 -35.40 43.96 28.78
CA ILE A 11 -34.49 45.08 28.46
C ILE A 11 -33.99 45.01 27.01
N SER A 12 -33.75 43.80 26.48
CA SER A 12 -33.34 43.60 25.08
C SER A 12 -34.48 43.87 24.09
N GLU A 13 -35.73 43.59 24.45
CA GLU A 13 -36.91 43.83 23.61
C GLU A 13 -37.33 45.30 23.55
N ASP A 14 -37.20 46.04 24.66
CA ASP A 14 -37.57 47.46 24.74
C ASP A 14 -36.41 48.43 24.47
N SER A 15 -35.20 47.93 24.21
CA SER A 15 -34.05 48.77 23.88
C SER A 15 -34.22 49.48 22.53
N PRO A 16 -33.90 50.79 22.42
CA PRO A 16 -33.78 51.49 21.13
C PRO A 16 -32.70 50.89 20.21
N TYR A 17 -31.86 49.98 20.73
CA TYR A 17 -30.85 49.22 20.00
C TYR A 17 -31.22 47.74 19.84
N LYS A 18 -32.45 47.44 19.38
CA LYS A 18 -32.86 46.07 19.02
C LYS A 18 -31.79 45.39 18.17
N ARG A 19 -31.27 44.25 18.64
CA ARG A 19 -30.35 43.41 17.86
C ARG A 19 -31.10 42.91 16.63
N ARG A 20 -30.86 43.55 15.48
CA ARG A 20 -31.38 43.05 14.20
C ARG A 20 -30.84 41.63 13.98
N PRO A 21 -31.65 40.68 13.48
CA PRO A 21 -31.15 39.38 13.10
C PRO A 21 -29.96 39.57 12.16
N ALA A 22 -28.86 38.85 12.42
CA ALA A 22 -27.63 39.00 11.66
C ALA A 22 -27.91 38.67 10.19
N GLN A 23 -27.99 39.70 9.35
CA GLN A 23 -28.08 39.52 7.90
C GLN A 23 -26.87 38.71 7.45
N LYS A 24 -27.09 37.69 6.61
CA LYS A 24 -26.00 36.90 6.02
C LYS A 24 -25.03 37.86 5.34
N ARG A 25 -23.84 38.02 5.92
CA ARG A 25 -22.81 38.93 5.40
C ARG A 25 -22.28 38.34 4.10
N THR A 26 -22.24 39.13 3.04
CA THR A 26 -21.60 38.73 1.77
C THR A 26 -20.08 38.93 1.80
N TRP A 27 -19.61 39.83 2.67
CA TRP A 27 -18.21 40.27 2.72
C TRP A 27 -17.63 40.09 4.12
N MET A 28 -16.44 39.48 4.21
CA MET A 28 -15.62 39.42 5.43
C MET A 28 -14.40 40.33 5.33
N THR A 29 -13.77 40.64 6.46
CA THR A 29 -12.53 41.41 6.50
C THR A 29 -11.29 40.51 6.38
N VAL A 30 -10.17 41.05 5.89
CA VAL A 30 -8.90 40.30 5.81
C VAL A 30 -8.44 39.76 7.18
N PRO A 31 -8.55 40.50 8.29
CA PRO A 31 -8.24 39.95 9.62
C PRO A 31 -9.15 38.80 10.05
N GLU A 32 -10.45 38.83 9.71
CA GLU A 32 -11.37 37.72 9.99
C GLU A 32 -10.96 36.45 9.23
N MET A 33 -10.69 36.56 7.93
CA MET A 33 -10.14 35.44 7.13
C MET A 33 -8.82 34.93 7.73
N GLY A 34 -7.94 35.84 8.13
CA GLY A 34 -6.67 35.49 8.77
C GLY A 34 -6.87 34.71 10.06
N LYS A 35 -7.86 35.06 10.88
CA LYS A 35 -8.22 34.30 12.09
C LYS A 35 -8.78 32.93 11.74
N LEU A 36 -9.65 32.83 10.73
CA LEU A 36 -10.21 31.56 10.28
C LEU A 36 -9.11 30.59 9.85
N LEU A 37 -8.09 31.07 9.14
CA LEU A 37 -6.99 30.25 8.61
C LEU A 37 -5.74 30.19 9.53
N GLY A 38 -5.74 30.88 10.67
CA GLY A 38 -4.58 30.92 11.58
C GLY A 38 -3.38 31.68 11.02
N LEU A 39 -3.59 32.59 10.08
CA LEU A 39 -2.53 33.30 9.34
C LEU A 39 -2.07 34.57 10.06
N LYS A 40 -0.74 34.76 10.08
CA LYS A 40 -0.11 36.02 10.51
C LYS A 40 -0.42 37.14 9.51
N LYS A 41 -0.12 38.39 9.89
CA LYS A 41 -0.46 39.58 9.08
C LYS A 41 0.12 39.49 7.67
N THR A 42 1.39 39.17 7.54
CA THR A 42 2.06 39.09 6.25
C THR A 42 1.38 38.06 5.33
N ASP A 43 1.12 36.85 5.85
CA ASP A 43 0.57 35.74 5.07
C ASP A 43 -0.87 36.00 4.61
N ARG A 44 -1.73 36.58 5.47
CA ARG A 44 -3.12 36.85 5.09
C ARG A 44 -3.23 37.93 4.01
N TYR A 45 -2.39 38.96 4.02
CA TYR A 45 -2.38 39.96 2.95
C TYR A 45 -1.72 39.43 1.67
N TRP A 46 -0.68 38.61 1.80
CA TRP A 46 -0.09 37.93 0.65
C TRP A 46 -1.11 37.03 -0.08
N LEU A 47 -1.95 36.31 0.66
CA LEU A 47 -3.01 35.49 0.09
C LEU A 47 -4.03 36.31 -0.71
N VAL A 48 -4.38 37.50 -0.23
CA VAL A 48 -5.24 38.45 -0.98
C VAL A 48 -4.55 38.89 -2.27
N HIS A 49 -3.26 39.22 -2.23
CA HIS A 49 -2.50 39.62 -3.41
C HIS A 49 -2.36 38.53 -4.48
N LYS A 50 -2.59 37.27 -4.13
CA LYS A 50 -2.66 36.19 -5.12
C LYS A 50 -3.92 36.19 -5.98
N ASN A 51 -4.94 36.99 -5.63
CA ASN A 51 -6.21 37.07 -6.35
C ASN A 51 -6.90 35.70 -6.56
N VAL A 52 -6.78 34.78 -5.58
CA VAL A 52 -7.39 33.44 -5.65
C VAL A 52 -8.88 33.41 -5.28
N PHE A 53 -9.40 34.51 -4.73
CA PHE A 53 -10.81 34.74 -4.45
C PHE A 53 -11.14 36.23 -4.67
N GLU A 54 -12.42 36.53 -4.83
CA GLU A 54 -12.90 37.89 -5.05
C GLU A 54 -12.66 38.77 -3.82
N SER A 55 -11.97 39.89 -4.03
CA SER A 55 -11.78 40.93 -3.03
C SER A 55 -12.07 42.30 -3.62
N LYS A 56 -12.54 43.23 -2.80
CA LYS A 56 -12.79 44.63 -3.19
C LYS A 56 -12.52 45.59 -2.04
N GLU A 57 -12.23 46.83 -2.37
CA GLU A 57 -12.09 47.89 -1.37
C GLU A 57 -13.44 48.49 -1.02
N ILE A 58 -13.80 48.50 0.28
CA ILE A 58 -15.00 49.13 0.80
C ILE A 58 -14.58 50.08 1.92
N ALA A 59 -14.80 51.38 1.73
CA ALA A 59 -14.45 52.42 2.69
C ALA A 59 -12.98 52.37 3.14
N GLY A 60 -12.05 52.33 2.17
CA GLY A 60 -10.60 52.33 2.43
C GLY A 60 -10.04 51.00 2.98
N LYS A 61 -10.85 49.94 3.01
CA LYS A 61 -10.48 48.63 3.59
C LYS A 61 -10.82 47.50 2.64
N ILE A 62 -9.87 46.59 2.43
CA ILE A 62 -10.09 45.39 1.62
C ILE A 62 -11.09 44.45 2.33
N ARG A 63 -12.07 43.99 1.57
CA ARG A 63 -13.08 43.01 1.94
C ARG A 63 -13.04 41.84 0.98
N ILE A 64 -13.31 40.64 1.50
CA ILE A 64 -13.28 39.38 0.76
C ILE A 64 -14.70 38.85 0.63
N ASN A 65 -15.08 38.41 -0.56
CA ASN A 65 -16.37 37.77 -0.79
C ASN A 65 -16.37 36.39 -0.12
N ILE A 66 -17.33 36.14 0.78
CA ILE A 66 -17.39 34.91 1.56
C ILE A 66 -17.63 33.68 0.66
N ALA A 67 -18.52 33.78 -0.32
CA ALA A 67 -18.82 32.66 -1.21
C ALA A 67 -17.63 32.33 -2.12
N SER A 68 -16.94 33.34 -2.66
CA SER A 68 -15.73 33.12 -3.45
C SER A 68 -14.60 32.51 -2.62
N PHE A 69 -14.44 32.95 -1.37
CA PHE A 69 -13.48 32.36 -0.43
C PHE A 69 -13.79 30.90 -0.14
N GLU A 70 -15.05 30.53 0.16
CA GLU A 70 -15.40 29.14 0.44
C GLU A 70 -15.23 28.25 -0.80
N LYS A 71 -15.55 28.75 -1.99
CA LYS A 71 -15.30 28.05 -3.26
C LYS A 71 -13.81 27.81 -3.48
N TRP A 72 -12.97 28.81 -3.24
CA TRP A 72 -11.52 28.64 -3.28
C TRP A 72 -11.04 27.64 -2.22
N TYR A 73 -11.55 27.74 -0.98
CA TYR A 73 -11.18 26.85 0.13
C TYR A 73 -11.52 25.38 -0.16
N ALA A 74 -12.66 25.13 -0.83
CA ALA A 74 -13.08 23.80 -1.26
C ALA A 74 -12.20 23.21 -2.39
N ASN A 75 -11.39 24.02 -3.07
CA ASN A 75 -10.58 23.61 -4.22
C ASN A 75 -9.05 23.75 -4.02
N GLN A 76 -8.60 24.09 -2.81
CA GLN A 76 -7.18 24.25 -2.46
C GLN A 76 -6.74 23.19 -1.44
N ILE A 77 -5.42 23.05 -1.21
CA ILE A 77 -4.87 22.02 -0.31
C ILE A 77 -3.87 22.53 0.74
N LYS A 78 -3.48 23.81 0.69
CA LYS A 78 -2.43 24.38 1.53
C LYS A 78 -2.94 24.90 2.87
N TYR A 79 -4.04 25.65 2.86
CA TYR A 79 -4.52 26.39 4.03
C TYR A 79 -5.57 25.60 4.78
N HIS A 80 -5.51 25.62 6.11
CA HIS A 80 -6.45 24.90 6.96
C HIS A 80 -7.17 25.89 7.87
N LYS A 81 -8.47 25.70 8.08
CA LYS A 81 -9.20 26.44 9.10
C LYS A 81 -8.73 25.99 10.48
N VAL A 82 -8.48 26.93 11.39
CA VAL A 82 -8.07 26.65 12.79
C VAL A 82 -9.13 25.81 13.51
N THR A 83 -10.39 26.06 13.18
CA THR A 83 -11.54 25.32 13.68
C THR A 83 -12.54 25.23 12.54
N GLY A 84 -12.61 24.07 11.89
CA GLY A 84 -13.50 23.86 10.76
C GLY A 84 -13.17 22.62 9.94
N GLU A 85 -13.85 22.50 8.80
CA GLU A 85 -13.66 21.41 7.83
C GLU A 85 -12.28 21.48 7.16
N GLU A 86 -11.75 20.30 6.79
CA GLU A 86 -10.55 20.21 5.98
C GLU A 86 -10.69 20.93 4.63
N PRO A 87 -9.60 21.49 4.10
CA PRO A 87 -9.61 22.09 2.78
C PRO A 87 -9.80 21.06 1.67
N GLY A 88 -10.19 21.53 0.49
CA GLY A 88 -10.21 20.68 -0.70
C GLY A 88 -11.40 19.73 -0.78
N LYS A 89 -12.52 20.02 -0.10
CA LYS A 89 -13.73 19.17 -0.12
C LYS A 89 -14.21 18.88 -1.55
N GLU A 90 -14.38 19.91 -2.37
CA GLU A 90 -14.74 19.73 -3.79
C GLU A 90 -13.61 19.05 -4.55
N LEU A 91 -12.35 19.44 -4.30
CA LEU A 91 -11.18 18.86 -4.97
C LEU A 91 -11.09 17.33 -4.78
N LYS A 92 -11.30 16.84 -3.55
CA LYS A 92 -11.30 15.41 -3.19
C LYS A 92 -12.51 14.67 -3.78
N CYS A 93 -13.62 15.36 -4.05
CA CYS A 93 -14.79 14.75 -4.67
C CYS A 93 -14.52 14.31 -6.11
N TRP A 94 -13.85 15.13 -6.92
CA TRP A 94 -13.65 14.84 -8.35
C TRP A 94 -12.24 14.36 -8.71
N SER A 95 -11.25 14.46 -7.82
CA SER A 95 -9.86 14.02 -8.08
C SER A 95 -9.22 13.29 -6.92
N TYR A 96 -8.19 12.51 -7.25
CA TYR A 96 -7.22 11.95 -6.32
C TYR A 96 -5.91 12.73 -6.38
N SER A 97 -5.19 12.77 -5.27
CA SER A 97 -3.75 13.02 -5.24
C SER A 97 -2.99 11.80 -5.76
N VAL A 98 -1.74 12.02 -6.12
CA VAL A 98 -0.82 10.93 -6.51
C VAL A 98 -0.72 9.87 -5.40
N LYS A 99 -0.60 10.31 -4.15
CA LYS A 99 -0.52 9.44 -2.98
C LYS A 99 -1.79 8.61 -2.78
N GLU A 100 -2.97 9.22 -2.90
CA GLU A 100 -4.24 8.48 -2.81
C GLU A 100 -4.34 7.38 -3.89
N VAL A 101 -3.88 7.64 -5.11
CA VAL A 101 -3.83 6.61 -6.17
C VAL A 101 -2.83 5.50 -5.83
N ALA A 102 -1.66 5.86 -5.29
CA ALA A 102 -0.65 4.88 -4.87
C ALA A 102 -1.20 3.97 -3.77
N ASP A 103 -1.86 4.57 -2.78
CA ASP A 103 -2.53 3.87 -1.68
C ASP A 103 -3.67 2.97 -2.17
N LEU A 104 -4.49 3.44 -3.12
CA LEU A 104 -5.55 2.65 -3.74
C LEU A 104 -5.00 1.41 -4.44
N LEU A 105 -3.94 1.58 -5.24
CA LEU A 105 -3.31 0.50 -6.00
C LEU A 105 -2.35 -0.36 -5.14
N GLY A 106 -2.02 0.07 -3.93
CA GLY A 106 -1.01 -0.57 -3.09
C GLY A 106 0.37 -0.62 -3.77
N VAL A 107 0.80 0.50 -4.37
CA VAL A 107 2.08 0.68 -5.05
C VAL A 107 2.81 1.90 -4.51
N ASP A 108 4.06 2.10 -4.92
CA ASP A 108 4.83 3.29 -4.56
C ASP A 108 4.40 4.53 -5.38
N ASP A 109 4.43 5.71 -4.76
CA ASP A 109 4.12 7.01 -5.38
C ASP A 109 4.90 7.24 -6.68
N TYR A 110 6.16 6.80 -6.73
CA TYR A 110 7.03 6.89 -7.91
C TYR A 110 6.38 6.21 -9.12
N LEU A 111 5.76 5.05 -8.93
CA LEU A 111 5.11 4.32 -10.01
C LEU A 111 3.94 5.13 -10.59
N VAL A 112 3.17 5.81 -9.75
CA VAL A 112 2.06 6.66 -10.20
C VAL A 112 2.59 7.82 -11.03
N TYR A 113 3.70 8.44 -10.63
CA TYR A 113 4.37 9.45 -11.45
C TYR A 113 4.86 8.90 -12.80
N GLU A 114 5.36 7.66 -12.85
CA GLU A 114 5.72 7.02 -14.12
C GLU A 114 4.50 6.81 -15.03
N LEU A 115 3.36 6.38 -14.48
CA LEU A 115 2.12 6.21 -15.25
C LEU A 115 1.66 7.55 -15.85
N LEU A 116 1.74 8.62 -15.06
CA LEU A 116 1.44 9.98 -15.53
C LEU A 116 2.42 10.46 -16.59
N LYS A 117 3.73 10.17 -16.46
CA LYS A 117 4.74 10.53 -17.46
C LYS A 117 4.52 9.82 -18.79
N LYS A 118 3.97 8.61 -18.76
CA LYS A 118 3.59 7.83 -19.94
C LYS A 118 2.24 8.25 -20.54
N ASN A 119 1.62 9.33 -20.04
CA ASN A 119 0.31 9.83 -20.45
C ASN A 119 -0.79 8.75 -20.39
N GLN A 120 -0.67 7.81 -19.46
CA GLN A 120 -1.69 6.75 -19.30
C GLN A 120 -2.91 7.25 -18.52
N MET A 121 -2.73 8.31 -17.73
CA MET A 121 -3.79 9.05 -17.04
C MET A 121 -3.54 10.53 -17.23
N GLU A 122 -4.63 11.29 -17.32
CA GLU A 122 -4.58 12.74 -17.33
C GLU A 122 -4.43 13.27 -15.91
N ALA A 123 -3.69 14.37 -15.77
CA ALA A 123 -3.56 15.08 -14.51
C ALA A 123 -3.74 16.57 -14.73
N VAL A 124 -4.44 17.20 -13.79
CA VAL A 124 -4.66 18.64 -13.69
C VAL A 124 -3.74 19.20 -12.62
N ILE A 125 -3.18 20.38 -12.83
CA ILE A 125 -2.38 21.06 -11.81
C ILE A 125 -3.30 22.01 -11.02
N VAL A 126 -3.40 21.78 -9.71
CA VAL A 126 -4.13 22.63 -8.76
C VAL A 126 -3.15 23.10 -7.70
N ASP A 127 -2.96 24.41 -7.59
CA ASP A 127 -2.00 25.03 -6.66
C ASP A 127 -0.57 24.44 -6.75
N TYR A 128 -0.07 24.17 -7.96
CA TYR A 128 1.22 23.52 -8.24
C TYR A 128 1.29 22.01 -7.92
N TRP A 129 0.19 21.39 -7.47
CA TRP A 129 0.11 19.96 -7.20
C TRP A 129 -0.63 19.23 -8.31
N LYS A 130 -0.14 18.04 -8.68
CA LYS A 130 -0.83 17.18 -9.65
C LYS A 130 -2.03 16.50 -8.99
N ARG A 131 -3.19 16.61 -9.64
CA ARG A 131 -4.46 15.99 -9.28
C ARG A 131 -4.91 15.11 -10.43
N ILE A 132 -5.30 13.89 -10.13
CA ILE A 132 -5.74 12.90 -11.10
C ILE A 132 -7.27 12.87 -11.05
N PRO A 133 -7.99 13.34 -12.08
CA PRO A 133 -9.45 13.25 -12.11
C PRO A 133 -9.89 11.80 -11.92
N LYS A 134 -10.93 11.58 -11.11
CA LYS A 134 -11.44 10.22 -10.83
C LYS A 134 -11.86 9.51 -12.11
N GLU A 135 -12.50 10.22 -13.03
CA GLU A 135 -12.87 9.67 -14.33
C GLU A 135 -11.66 9.20 -15.14
N SER A 136 -10.58 10.00 -15.16
CA SER A 136 -9.34 9.63 -15.86
C SER A 136 -8.72 8.37 -15.26
N PHE A 137 -8.64 8.31 -13.92
CA PHE A 137 -8.18 7.11 -13.21
C PHE A 137 -9.05 5.89 -13.54
N GLN A 138 -10.39 6.03 -13.50
CA GLN A 138 -11.31 4.93 -13.75
C GLN A 138 -11.23 4.43 -15.20
N ASN A 139 -11.11 5.33 -16.17
CA ASN A 139 -10.95 4.96 -17.59
C ASN A 139 -9.63 4.21 -17.81
N TRP A 140 -8.55 4.67 -17.22
CA TRP A 140 -7.28 3.95 -17.25
C TRP A 140 -7.39 2.58 -16.56
N TYR A 141 -7.97 2.55 -15.36
CA TYR A 141 -8.07 1.35 -14.53
C TYR A 141 -8.87 0.21 -15.20
N LYS A 142 -9.92 0.55 -15.95
CA LYS A 142 -10.71 -0.43 -16.72
C LYS A 142 -10.00 -0.99 -17.95
N ASN A 143 -9.07 -0.23 -18.53
CA ASN A 143 -8.36 -0.58 -19.76
C ASN A 143 -6.99 -1.24 -19.50
N GLN A 144 -6.69 -1.53 -18.25
CA GLN A 144 -5.45 -2.19 -17.83
C GLN A 144 -5.79 -3.43 -17.00
N SER A 145 -4.89 -4.40 -16.97
CA SER A 145 -5.08 -5.64 -16.19
C SER A 145 -3.95 -5.96 -15.22
N ARG A 146 -2.97 -5.06 -15.11
CA ARG A 146 -1.77 -5.26 -14.29
C ARG A 146 -1.98 -4.88 -12.84
N TYR A 147 -2.63 -3.75 -12.61
CA TYR A 147 -2.81 -3.13 -11.31
C TYR A 147 -4.19 -3.45 -10.77
N ARG A 148 -4.26 -3.65 -9.45
CA ARG A 148 -5.50 -3.90 -8.72
C ARG A 148 -5.57 -3.02 -7.50
N THR A 149 -6.75 -2.48 -7.23
CA THR A 149 -7.04 -1.76 -5.98
C THR A 149 -6.98 -2.71 -4.79
N LYS A 150 -6.79 -2.17 -3.58
CA LYS A 150 -6.87 -2.94 -2.34
C LYS A 150 -8.23 -3.64 -2.19
N GLU A 151 -9.32 -2.92 -2.50
CA GLU A 151 -10.68 -3.46 -2.45
C GLU A 151 -10.87 -4.66 -3.39
N ASP A 152 -10.40 -4.58 -4.63
CA ASP A 152 -10.50 -5.69 -5.57
C ASP A 152 -9.67 -6.90 -5.11
N ARG A 153 -8.50 -6.67 -4.52
CA ARG A 153 -7.69 -7.76 -3.93
C ARG A 153 -8.39 -8.42 -2.76
N GLU A 154 -9.03 -7.65 -1.88
CA GLU A 154 -9.77 -8.18 -0.73
C GLU A 154 -10.99 -9.00 -1.17
N LYS A 155 -11.72 -8.53 -2.19
CA LYS A 155 -12.83 -9.27 -2.78
C LYS A 155 -12.38 -10.60 -3.39
N ASP A 156 -11.28 -10.58 -4.12
CA ASP A 156 -10.73 -11.77 -4.77
C ASP A 156 -10.01 -12.71 -3.78
N ALA A 157 -9.64 -12.24 -2.58
CA ALA A 157 -8.79 -12.99 -1.64
C ALA A 157 -9.37 -14.36 -1.26
N LEU A 158 -10.69 -14.43 -1.02
CA LEU A 158 -11.36 -15.69 -0.70
C LEU A 158 -11.29 -16.69 -1.87
N LEU A 159 -11.45 -16.21 -3.10
CA LEU A 159 -11.35 -17.04 -4.31
C LEU A 159 -9.90 -17.41 -4.60
N GLU A 160 -8.95 -16.50 -4.36
CA GLU A 160 -7.53 -16.79 -4.50
C GLU A 160 -7.08 -17.86 -3.49
N ASP A 161 -7.61 -17.85 -2.26
CA ASP A 161 -7.33 -18.89 -1.28
C ASP A 161 -8.04 -20.22 -1.60
N ALA A 162 -9.23 -20.21 -2.21
CA ALA A 162 -9.90 -21.44 -2.65
C ALA A 162 -9.29 -22.05 -3.93
N THR A 163 -8.31 -21.39 -4.55
CA THR A 163 -7.73 -21.80 -5.84
C THR A 163 -6.21 -21.88 -5.77
N ILE A 164 -5.62 -22.51 -6.79
CA ILE A 164 -4.18 -22.54 -7.01
C ILE A 164 -3.86 -22.12 -8.44
N THR A 165 -2.70 -21.50 -8.60
CA THR A 165 -2.13 -21.10 -9.88
C THR A 165 -1.39 -22.27 -10.53
N MET A 166 -1.16 -22.22 -11.85
CA MET A 166 -0.38 -23.24 -12.55
C MET A 166 1.05 -23.40 -11.99
N PRO A 167 1.77 -22.32 -11.62
CA PRO A 167 3.05 -22.45 -10.92
C PRO A 167 2.95 -23.14 -9.56
N GLU A 168 1.92 -22.85 -8.76
CA GLU A 168 1.69 -23.53 -7.48
C GLU A 168 1.40 -25.01 -7.67
N MET A 169 0.56 -25.37 -8.66
CA MET A 169 0.33 -26.77 -9.02
C MET A 169 1.64 -27.48 -9.42
N ALA A 170 2.48 -26.82 -10.21
CA ALA A 170 3.78 -27.37 -10.60
C ALA A 170 4.66 -27.64 -9.36
N GLN A 171 4.67 -26.70 -8.43
CA GLN A 171 5.39 -26.82 -7.16
C GLN A 171 4.83 -27.94 -6.28
N LEU A 172 3.49 -28.04 -6.15
CA LEU A 172 2.83 -29.08 -5.38
C LEU A 172 3.12 -30.49 -5.92
N LEU A 173 3.21 -30.63 -7.24
CA LEU A 173 3.52 -31.91 -7.89
C LEU A 173 5.01 -32.17 -8.07
N GLY A 174 5.90 -31.26 -7.67
CA GLY A 174 7.34 -31.42 -7.86
C GLY A 174 7.78 -31.44 -9.32
N THR A 175 7.06 -30.74 -10.19
CA THR A 175 7.24 -30.78 -11.65
C THR A 175 7.43 -29.40 -12.25
N THR A 176 7.58 -29.34 -13.57
CA THR A 176 7.74 -28.09 -14.32
C THR A 176 6.40 -27.49 -14.73
N ARG A 177 6.36 -26.17 -14.96
CA ARG A 177 5.16 -25.49 -15.48
C ARG A 177 4.70 -26.06 -16.83
N SER A 178 5.63 -26.46 -17.71
CA SER A 178 5.29 -27.08 -18.99
C SER A 178 4.59 -28.42 -18.82
N ALA A 179 5.07 -29.25 -17.88
CA ALA A 179 4.42 -30.52 -17.55
C ALA A 179 2.99 -30.32 -17.01
N VAL A 180 2.75 -29.26 -16.24
CA VAL A 180 1.38 -28.92 -15.79
C VAL A 180 0.46 -28.66 -16.97
N TYR A 181 0.85 -27.85 -17.97
CA TYR A 181 0.01 -27.66 -19.15
C TYR A 181 -0.25 -28.96 -19.90
N THR A 182 0.75 -29.84 -20.01
CA THR A 182 0.55 -31.18 -20.58
C THR A 182 -0.45 -32.02 -19.79
N ILE A 183 -0.50 -31.90 -18.45
CA ILE A 183 -1.50 -32.58 -17.61
C ILE A 183 -2.89 -32.02 -17.88
N LEU A 184 -3.02 -30.69 -17.94
CA LEU A 184 -4.30 -30.01 -18.10
C LEU A 184 -4.93 -30.24 -19.48
N ASP A 185 -4.10 -30.34 -20.52
CA ASP A 185 -4.55 -30.59 -21.90
C ASP A 185 -4.74 -32.08 -22.20
N ASN A 186 -4.30 -32.97 -21.30
CA ASN A 186 -4.43 -34.41 -21.51
C ASN A 186 -5.90 -34.85 -21.30
N PRO A 187 -6.58 -35.45 -22.30
CA PRO A 187 -7.96 -35.90 -22.17
C PRO A 187 -8.20 -36.87 -21.00
N LYS A 188 -7.16 -37.60 -20.58
CA LYS A 188 -7.22 -38.51 -19.44
C LYS A 188 -7.42 -37.78 -18.10
N TYR A 189 -6.97 -36.52 -17.99
CA TYR A 189 -6.97 -35.79 -16.71
C TYR A 189 -7.75 -34.49 -16.76
N SER A 190 -7.97 -33.92 -17.94
CA SER A 190 -8.60 -32.61 -18.14
C SER A 190 -9.96 -32.48 -17.46
N HIS A 191 -10.74 -33.57 -17.44
CA HIS A 191 -12.08 -33.62 -16.85
C HIS A 191 -12.11 -33.46 -15.32
N PHE A 192 -10.97 -33.62 -14.63
CA PHE A 192 -10.92 -33.39 -13.18
C PHE A 192 -10.88 -31.91 -12.82
N PHE A 193 -10.40 -31.02 -13.72
CA PHE A 193 -10.04 -29.66 -13.38
C PHE A 193 -11.16 -28.66 -13.65
N GLU A 194 -11.46 -27.84 -12.64
CA GLU A 194 -12.38 -26.71 -12.74
C GLU A 194 -11.56 -25.41 -12.72
N PHE A 195 -11.82 -24.53 -13.69
CA PHE A 195 -11.05 -23.31 -13.88
C PHE A 195 -11.86 -22.07 -13.51
N ILE A 196 -11.19 -21.14 -12.82
CA ILE A 196 -11.72 -19.80 -12.53
C ILE A 196 -10.70 -18.78 -13.04
N VAL A 197 -11.18 -17.67 -13.58
CA VAL A 197 -10.33 -16.54 -14.00
C VAL A 197 -10.46 -15.45 -12.95
N ILE A 198 -9.35 -15.13 -12.28
CA ILE A 198 -9.25 -14.03 -11.31
C ILE A 198 -8.19 -13.08 -11.83
N ALA A 199 -8.55 -11.80 -12.03
CA ALA A 199 -7.64 -10.79 -12.57
C ALA A 199 -6.89 -11.25 -13.84
N GLU A 200 -7.64 -11.77 -14.82
CA GLU A 200 -7.14 -12.36 -16.08
C GLU A 200 -6.21 -13.57 -15.92
N LYS A 201 -6.01 -14.07 -14.70
CA LYS A 201 -5.19 -15.25 -14.43
C LYS A 201 -6.07 -16.48 -14.28
N LYS A 202 -5.86 -17.47 -15.15
CA LYS A 202 -6.47 -18.79 -15.05
C LYS A 202 -5.91 -19.53 -13.82
N ARG A 203 -6.82 -19.94 -12.95
CA ARG A 203 -6.56 -20.68 -11.71
C ARG A 203 -7.39 -21.96 -11.69
N ILE A 204 -6.97 -22.94 -10.89
CA ILE A 204 -7.63 -24.23 -10.68
C ILE A 204 -8.21 -24.25 -9.27
N THR A 205 -9.43 -24.74 -9.07
CA THR A 205 -9.99 -24.87 -7.71
C THR A 205 -9.21 -25.93 -6.92
N LYS A 206 -8.93 -25.67 -5.63
CA LYS A 206 -8.25 -26.64 -4.76
C LYS A 206 -9.01 -27.97 -4.72
N GLU A 207 -10.34 -27.91 -4.75
CA GLU A 207 -11.22 -29.08 -4.79
C GLU A 207 -11.03 -29.92 -6.06
N SER A 208 -10.97 -29.29 -7.23
CA SER A 208 -10.77 -30.01 -8.50
C SER A 208 -9.37 -30.61 -8.61
N PHE A 209 -8.36 -29.91 -8.06
CA PHE A 209 -7.01 -30.46 -7.93
C PHE A 209 -6.98 -31.68 -6.97
N GLN A 210 -7.74 -31.66 -5.88
CA GLN A 210 -7.84 -32.79 -4.97
C GLN A 210 -8.52 -34.00 -5.64
N LYS A 211 -9.61 -33.79 -6.38
CA LYS A 211 -10.26 -34.84 -7.20
C LYS A 211 -9.28 -35.46 -8.20
N PHE A 212 -8.42 -34.63 -8.82
CA PHE A 212 -7.36 -35.11 -9.68
C PHE A 212 -6.32 -35.97 -8.92
N LEU A 213 -5.95 -35.63 -7.69
CA LEU A 213 -5.00 -36.45 -6.93
C LEU A 213 -5.60 -37.80 -6.54
N GLU A 214 -6.89 -37.84 -6.21
CA GLU A 214 -7.60 -39.06 -5.79
C GLU A 214 -8.00 -39.95 -6.99
N GLY A 215 -8.27 -39.34 -8.15
CA GLY A 215 -8.77 -40.03 -9.33
C GLY A 215 -7.70 -40.68 -10.23
N GLN A 216 -6.42 -40.60 -9.87
CA GLN A 216 -5.33 -41.25 -10.62
C GLN A 216 -4.13 -41.61 -9.73
N ASP A 217 -3.33 -42.59 -10.16
CA ASP A 217 -2.19 -43.12 -9.38
C ASP A 217 -0.81 -42.57 -9.76
N ARG A 218 -0.71 -41.83 -10.86
CA ARG A 218 0.57 -41.41 -11.49
C ARG A 218 1.20 -40.19 -10.80
N TYR A 219 0.42 -39.18 -10.51
CA TYR A 219 0.85 -37.91 -9.93
C TYR A 219 0.50 -37.88 -8.46
N LYS A 220 1.49 -37.55 -7.64
CA LYS A 220 1.38 -37.43 -6.18
C LYS A 220 1.96 -36.11 -5.75
N LEU A 221 1.57 -35.64 -4.56
CA LEU A 221 2.22 -34.49 -3.95
C LEU A 221 3.71 -34.77 -3.77
N ASP A 222 4.52 -33.76 -4.04
CA ASP A 222 5.96 -33.82 -3.81
C ASP A 222 6.21 -34.06 -2.31
N PRO A 223 6.98 -35.10 -1.92
CA PRO A 223 7.32 -35.35 -0.52
C PRO A 223 8.03 -34.19 0.19
N SER A 224 8.56 -33.22 -0.55
CA SER A 224 9.12 -31.99 -0.01
C SER A 224 8.07 -31.00 0.50
N ASN A 225 6.79 -31.18 0.17
CA ASN A 225 5.69 -30.37 0.71
C ASN A 225 5.40 -30.68 2.18
N ASP A 226 5.62 -31.92 2.63
CA ASP A 226 5.46 -32.34 4.04
C ASP A 226 6.54 -31.77 4.96
N TYR A 227 7.45 -30.95 4.43
CA TYR A 227 8.52 -30.33 5.19
C TYR A 227 8.03 -28.97 5.73
N GLU A 228 7.47 -29.00 6.94
CA GLU A 228 6.92 -27.82 7.62
C GLU A 228 7.87 -26.62 7.61
N GLU A 229 9.19 -26.84 7.74
CA GLU A 229 10.17 -25.75 7.73
C GLU A 229 10.33 -25.09 6.36
N LEU A 230 9.97 -25.77 5.26
CA LEU A 230 9.87 -25.17 3.92
C LEU A 230 8.54 -24.44 3.73
N ALA A 231 7.46 -24.94 4.32
CA ALA A 231 6.14 -24.30 4.25
C ALA A 231 6.08 -23.00 5.07
N GLN A 232 6.77 -22.96 6.22
CA GLN A 232 6.84 -21.81 7.11
C GLN A 232 7.91 -20.78 6.70
N GLU A 233 8.75 -21.10 5.71
CA GLU A 233 9.81 -20.20 5.24
C GLU A 233 9.23 -19.05 4.41
N GLN A 234 9.16 -17.86 5.00
CA GLN A 234 8.67 -16.64 4.33
C GLN A 234 9.62 -16.18 3.21
N ASN A 235 10.92 -16.48 3.31
CA ASN A 235 11.87 -16.13 2.26
C ASN A 235 11.79 -17.15 1.11
N ILE A 236 11.03 -16.81 0.06
CA ILE A 236 10.82 -17.63 -1.14
C ILE A 236 12.15 -18.11 -1.75
N VAL A 237 13.18 -17.26 -1.73
CA VAL A 237 14.49 -17.55 -2.32
C VAL A 237 15.22 -18.62 -1.52
N LEU A 238 15.16 -18.54 -0.19
CA LEU A 238 15.71 -19.55 0.73
C LEU A 238 14.91 -20.86 0.69
N ALA A 239 13.58 -20.79 0.63
CA ALA A 239 12.72 -21.96 0.48
C ALA A 239 13.07 -22.76 -0.80
N ASN A 240 13.25 -22.06 -1.92
CA ASN A 240 13.65 -22.70 -3.18
C ASN A 240 15.06 -23.33 -3.08
N PHE A 241 16.00 -22.67 -2.42
CA PHE A 241 17.33 -23.23 -2.16
C PHE A 241 17.25 -24.54 -1.37
N ARG A 242 16.49 -24.55 -0.27
CA ARG A 242 16.26 -25.73 0.58
C ARG A 242 15.58 -26.87 -0.17
N ARG A 243 14.57 -26.59 -1.01
CA ARG A 243 13.91 -27.61 -1.86
C ARG A 243 14.89 -28.25 -2.82
N LYS A 244 15.68 -27.44 -3.52
CA LYS A 244 16.69 -27.93 -4.47
C LYS A 244 17.70 -28.84 -3.76
N LYS A 245 18.20 -28.42 -2.61
CA LYS A 245 19.15 -29.21 -1.80
C LYS A 245 18.52 -30.51 -1.30
N LEU A 246 17.26 -30.47 -0.87
CA LEU A 246 16.52 -31.65 -0.44
C LEU A 246 16.31 -32.65 -1.59
N SER A 247 15.89 -32.17 -2.76
CA SER A 247 15.75 -32.99 -3.97
C SER A 247 17.07 -33.66 -4.37
N GLN A 248 18.20 -32.96 -4.22
CA GLN A 248 19.53 -33.49 -4.57
C GLN A 248 20.07 -34.50 -3.55
N THR A 249 19.85 -34.26 -2.26
CA THR A 249 20.50 -35.04 -1.19
C THR A 249 19.60 -36.08 -0.54
N GLY A 250 18.28 -35.89 -0.58
CA GLY A 250 17.29 -36.67 0.18
C GLY A 250 17.37 -36.50 1.70
N ILE A 251 18.32 -35.71 2.22
CA ILE A 251 18.60 -35.62 3.66
C ILE A 251 18.02 -34.33 4.21
N ARG A 252 16.88 -34.43 4.92
CA ARG A 252 16.20 -33.31 5.59
C ARG A 252 17.15 -32.49 6.48
N GLY A 253 17.92 -33.18 7.32
CA GLY A 253 18.86 -32.54 8.23
C GLY A 253 20.06 -31.82 7.57
N SER A 254 20.19 -31.86 6.23
CA SER A 254 21.16 -31.06 5.51
C SER A 254 20.73 -29.59 5.36
N ASN A 255 19.45 -29.30 5.54
CA ASN A 255 18.86 -27.96 5.56
C ASN A 255 18.86 -27.37 6.98
N GLY A 256 18.75 -26.05 7.05
CA GLY A 256 18.42 -25.32 8.26
C GLY A 256 16.93 -25.40 8.57
N ASN A 257 16.52 -24.72 9.63
CA ASN A 257 15.12 -24.52 9.98
C ASN A 257 14.84 -23.03 10.17
N ILE A 258 13.71 -22.69 10.77
CA ILE A 258 13.29 -21.30 10.98
C ILE A 258 14.22 -20.57 11.95
N LYS A 259 14.75 -21.27 12.97
CA LYS A 259 15.62 -20.68 13.99
C LYS A 259 17.10 -20.67 13.58
N TYR A 260 17.50 -21.58 12.70
CA TYR A 260 18.90 -21.85 12.42
C TYR A 260 19.19 -22.03 10.93
N LEU A 261 20.22 -21.33 10.46
CA LEU A 261 20.76 -21.47 9.11
C LEU A 261 21.91 -22.46 9.06
N THR A 262 22.12 -23.07 7.89
CA THR A 262 23.40 -23.69 7.54
C THR A 262 24.37 -22.64 6.97
N PHE A 263 25.65 -22.95 6.96
CA PHE A 263 26.66 -22.08 6.34
C PHE A 263 26.44 -21.88 4.85
N ASP A 264 25.88 -22.86 4.14
CA ASP A 264 25.53 -22.71 2.72
C ASP A 264 24.35 -21.76 2.54
N GLU A 265 23.34 -21.85 3.42
CA GLU A 265 22.18 -20.95 3.41
C GLU A 265 22.60 -19.51 3.75
N ALA A 266 23.43 -19.32 4.76
CA ALA A 266 23.98 -18.02 5.12
C ALA A 266 24.83 -17.41 3.97
N SER A 267 25.66 -18.24 3.33
CA SER A 267 26.44 -17.87 2.14
C SER A 267 25.54 -17.42 0.99
N TYR A 268 24.46 -18.16 0.76
CA TYR A 268 23.48 -17.86 -0.28
C TYR A 268 22.71 -16.56 0.00
N LEU A 269 22.23 -16.36 1.23
CA LEU A 269 21.52 -15.14 1.64
C LEU A 269 22.42 -13.91 1.55
N ALA A 270 23.65 -14.00 2.05
CA ALA A 270 24.59 -12.90 2.04
C ALA A 270 25.28 -12.66 0.69
N LYS A 271 25.05 -13.54 -0.31
CA LYS A 271 25.69 -13.50 -1.63
C LYS A 271 27.22 -13.43 -1.56
N VAL A 272 27.80 -14.13 -0.60
CA VAL A 272 29.26 -14.25 -0.42
C VAL A 272 29.67 -15.70 -0.40
N SER A 273 30.97 -15.97 -0.56
CA SER A 273 31.49 -17.33 -0.42
C SER A 273 31.30 -17.90 1.00
N ARG A 274 31.16 -19.21 1.10
CA ARG A 274 31.11 -19.92 2.39
C ARG A 274 32.34 -19.64 3.27
N SER A 275 33.51 -19.46 2.65
CA SER A 275 34.74 -19.07 3.36
C SER A 275 34.61 -17.70 4.04
N MET A 276 33.91 -16.76 3.42
CA MET A 276 33.65 -15.46 4.04
C MET A 276 32.72 -15.59 5.26
N ILE A 277 31.70 -16.45 5.18
CA ILE A 277 30.84 -16.75 6.33
C ILE A 277 31.64 -17.35 7.48
N ASN A 278 32.57 -18.28 7.19
CA ASN A 278 33.48 -18.82 8.21
C ASN A 278 34.31 -17.71 8.86
N LYS A 279 34.90 -16.81 8.07
CA LYS A 279 35.67 -15.68 8.63
C LYS A 279 34.81 -14.77 9.52
N TRP A 280 33.54 -14.57 9.21
CA TRP A 280 32.64 -13.78 10.04
C TRP A 280 32.25 -14.51 11.32
N ALA A 281 32.02 -15.81 11.24
CA ALA A 281 31.83 -16.67 12.40
C ALA A 281 33.05 -16.66 13.33
N ASP A 282 34.26 -16.80 12.78
CA ASP A 282 35.51 -16.78 13.55
C ASP A 282 35.74 -15.43 14.26
N LYS A 283 35.24 -14.35 13.66
CA LYS A 283 35.25 -12.99 14.25
C LYS A 283 34.11 -12.75 15.24
N GLY A 284 33.28 -13.74 15.53
CA GLY A 284 32.17 -13.65 16.47
C GLY A 284 31.06 -12.68 16.04
N LYS A 285 30.83 -12.51 14.73
CA LYS A 285 29.80 -11.57 14.22
C LYS A 285 28.35 -12.02 14.47
N PHE A 286 28.15 -13.31 14.68
CA PHE A 286 26.85 -13.94 14.97
C PHE A 286 27.10 -15.26 15.71
N THR A 287 26.10 -15.75 16.45
CA THR A 287 26.25 -16.99 17.20
C THR A 287 26.27 -18.22 16.30
N VAL A 288 27.26 -19.07 16.53
CA VAL A 288 27.39 -20.38 15.90
C VAL A 288 27.27 -21.47 16.96
N ILE A 289 26.36 -22.41 16.72
CA ILE A 289 26.14 -23.56 17.61
C ILE A 289 26.52 -24.87 16.92
N LYS A 290 26.97 -25.84 17.73
CA LYS A 290 27.24 -27.20 17.27
C LYS A 290 26.12 -28.12 17.77
N VAL A 291 25.40 -28.74 16.83
CA VAL A 291 24.33 -29.71 17.11
C VAL A 291 24.79 -31.06 16.58
N GLY A 292 25.33 -31.90 17.46
CA GLY A 292 25.96 -33.16 17.08
C GLY A 292 27.17 -32.95 16.16
N SER A 293 27.16 -33.59 14.99
CA SER A 293 28.19 -33.41 13.95
C SER A 293 28.00 -32.17 13.07
N ARG A 294 26.90 -31.43 13.25
CA ARG A 294 26.52 -30.31 12.38
C ARG A 294 26.75 -28.98 13.07
N VAL A 295 27.14 -27.99 12.27
CA VAL A 295 27.30 -26.60 12.70
C VAL A 295 26.15 -25.76 12.13
N ARG A 296 25.59 -24.88 12.96
CA ARG A 296 24.43 -24.04 12.65
C ARG A 296 24.66 -22.61 13.09
N ILE A 297 24.04 -21.67 12.39
CA ILE A 297 24.08 -20.23 12.67
C ILE A 297 22.70 -19.83 13.19
N ARG A 298 22.63 -19.04 14.26
CA ARG A 298 21.35 -18.44 14.69
C ARG A 298 20.84 -17.46 13.63
N ARG A 299 19.64 -17.69 13.12
CA ARG A 299 19.10 -16.96 11.97
C ARG A 299 18.85 -15.49 12.29
N ASP A 300 18.14 -15.24 13.38
CA ASP A 300 17.79 -13.91 13.86
C ASP A 300 19.03 -13.03 13.99
N GLU A 301 20.04 -13.50 14.71
CA GLU A 301 21.30 -12.75 14.89
C GLU A 301 22.05 -12.53 13.57
N PHE A 302 21.97 -13.47 12.63
CA PHE A 302 22.61 -13.34 11.33
C PHE A 302 21.91 -12.31 10.44
N GLU A 303 20.57 -12.32 10.42
CA GLU A 303 19.76 -11.36 9.65
C GLU A 303 19.91 -9.94 10.22
N ASP A 304 19.86 -9.76 11.55
CA ASP A 304 20.10 -8.48 12.22
C ASP A 304 21.49 -7.91 11.87
N TRP A 305 22.52 -8.76 11.91
CA TRP A 305 23.88 -8.35 11.57
C TRP A 305 24.03 -7.97 10.10
N MET A 306 23.33 -8.67 9.20
CA MET A 306 23.30 -8.36 7.77
C MET A 306 22.68 -6.98 7.50
N GLU A 307 21.57 -6.67 8.16
CA GLU A 307 20.92 -5.36 8.05
C GLU A 307 21.83 -4.22 8.50
N GLN A 308 22.49 -4.38 9.66
CA GLN A 308 23.45 -3.41 10.18
C GLN A 308 24.61 -3.17 9.20
N ARG A 309 25.17 -4.24 8.65
CA ARG A 309 26.28 -4.15 7.69
C ARG A 309 25.87 -3.44 6.40
N ASP A 310 24.67 -3.73 5.90
CA ASP A 310 24.19 -3.13 4.64
C ASP A 310 23.83 -1.65 4.84
N LEU A 311 23.31 -1.27 6.02
CA LEU A 311 23.17 0.13 6.43
C LEU A 311 24.52 0.85 6.47
N GLU A 312 25.53 0.30 7.16
CA GLU A 312 26.88 0.88 7.24
C GLU A 312 27.50 1.10 5.85
N ARG A 313 27.29 0.16 4.93
CA ARG A 313 27.77 0.27 3.53
C ARG A 313 27.05 1.35 2.74
N SER A 314 25.75 1.57 2.98
CA SER A 314 24.98 2.62 2.30
C SER A 314 25.35 4.04 2.74
N MET A 315 25.98 4.16 3.92
CA MET A 315 26.44 5.43 4.48
C MET A 315 27.87 5.81 4.06
N GLN A 316 28.58 4.92 3.35
CA GLN A 316 29.95 5.12 2.82
C GLN A 316 29.91 5.48 1.34
#